data_AF-A0A0D3EJD6-F1
#
_entry.id   AF-A0A0D3EJD6-F1
#
_cell.length_a   1.000
_cell.length_b   1.000
_cell.length_c   1.000
_cell.angle_alpha   90.00
_cell.angle_beta   90.00
_cell.angle_gamma   90.00
#
_symmetry.space_group_name_H-M   'P 1'
#
loop_
_entity.id
_entity.type
_entity.pdbx_description
1 polymer ?
#
loop_
_entity_poly.entity_id
_entity_poly.type
_entity_poly.pdbx_seq_one_letter_code
_entity_poly.pdbx_strand_id
1 'polypeptide(L)'
;MEQLNAKLYDKYTALKKRKLLDEGLDQKRAADIKELQQAMKDWVADLQGENERLIAKLTQKEQQLVEVQTLLLDETRKTKELNSEILKLQCLLAEKNDANHIATGSPDTTAEMIIENQTPIPPAKKTPKSKSRERNIHSIEKATVPRNGFQEEGRDLDSCRRHMSISGSATEESSSTCMFHMLAESVVGMKFSVKNQTEGFSLSVSHEASGYSFTLTWVDQPGGGEWSYQYSSLGTLDRIAMGWMKEDIKFSRAMCPVFFQQISRILRQG
;
A
#
# COMPACT_ATOMS: atom_id res chain seq x y z
N MET A 1 -34.79 -93.14 7.97
CA MET A 1 -34.43 -92.46 6.69
C MET A 1 -35.13 -91.11 6.56
N GLU A 2 -36.42 -91.00 6.91
CA GLU A 2 -37.22 -89.77 6.79
C GLU A 2 -36.75 -88.59 7.67
N GLN A 3 -36.36 -88.84 8.92
CA GLN A 3 -35.90 -87.79 9.83
C GLN A 3 -34.62 -87.08 9.35
N LEU A 4 -33.76 -87.79 8.62
CA LEU A 4 -32.55 -87.22 8.02
C LEU A 4 -32.90 -86.34 6.82
N ASN A 5 -33.84 -86.78 5.98
CA ASN A 5 -34.32 -86.00 4.83
C ASN A 5 -35.00 -84.70 5.26
N ALA A 6 -35.84 -84.73 6.31
CA ALA A 6 -36.45 -83.52 6.87
C ALA A 6 -35.37 -82.51 7.33
N LYS A 7 -34.38 -82.98 8.10
CA LYS A 7 -33.25 -82.13 8.54
C LYS A 7 -32.43 -81.55 7.38
N LEU A 8 -32.26 -82.31 6.31
CA LEU A 8 -31.54 -81.85 5.12
C LEU A 8 -32.33 -80.75 4.40
N TYR A 9 -33.65 -80.92 4.28
CA TYR A 9 -34.54 -79.95 3.66
C TYR A 9 -34.62 -78.65 4.45
N ASP A 10 -34.70 -78.73 5.79
CA ASP A 10 -34.67 -77.56 6.66
C ASP A 10 -33.36 -76.78 6.53
N LYS A 11 -32.22 -77.48 6.49
CA LYS A 11 -30.91 -76.87 6.25
C LYS A 11 -30.84 -76.18 4.89
N TYR A 12 -31.30 -76.85 3.82
CA TYR A 12 -31.35 -76.26 2.49
C TYR A 12 -32.20 -74.99 2.46
N THR A 13 -33.37 -75.02 3.09
CA THR A 13 -34.30 -73.88 3.13
C THR A 13 -33.72 -72.72 3.92
N ALA A 14 -33.09 -72.99 5.07
CA ALA A 14 -32.40 -71.97 5.86
C ALA A 14 -31.22 -71.36 5.11
N LEU A 15 -30.42 -72.18 4.41
CA LEU A 15 -29.30 -71.71 3.61
C LEU A 15 -29.77 -70.85 2.43
N LYS A 16 -30.84 -71.27 1.73
CA LYS A 16 -31.44 -70.51 0.63
C LYS A 16 -31.95 -69.14 1.09
N LYS A 17 -32.62 -69.07 2.25
CA LYS A 17 -33.08 -67.81 2.84
C LYS A 17 -31.90 -66.90 3.20
N ARG A 18 -30.84 -67.43 3.81
CA ARG A 18 -29.63 -66.66 4.14
C ARG A 18 -28.98 -66.08 2.89
N LYS A 19 -28.86 -66.89 1.82
CA LYS A 19 -28.25 -66.44 0.56
C LYS A 19 -29.02 -65.29 -0.09
N LEU A 20 -30.35 -65.37 -0.12
CA LEU A 20 -31.19 -64.29 -0.65
C LEU A 20 -31.06 -62.98 0.15
N LEU A 21 -30.94 -63.08 1.48
CA LEU A 21 -30.70 -61.91 2.33
C LEU A 21 -29.34 -61.27 2.08
N ASP A 22 -28.29 -62.10 1.94
CA ASP A 22 -26.93 -61.64 1.69
C ASP A 22 -26.80 -60.96 0.31
N GLU A 23 -27.38 -61.57 -0.73
CA GLU A 23 -27.46 -60.98 -2.07
C GLU A 23 -28.20 -59.63 -2.06
N GLY A 24 -29.29 -59.51 -1.29
CA GLY A 24 -30.01 -58.24 -1.12
C GLY A 24 -29.20 -57.16 -0.41
N LEU A 25 -28.40 -57.54 0.60
CA LEU A 25 -27.49 -56.63 1.30
C LEU A 25 -26.33 -56.18 0.40
N ASP A 26 -25.77 -57.07 -0.40
CA ASP A 26 -24.74 -56.75 -1.39
C ASP A 26 -25.26 -55.78 -2.45
N GLN A 27 -26.46 -56.03 -2.96
CA GLN A 27 -27.09 -55.17 -3.96
C GLN A 27 -27.37 -53.77 -3.41
N LYS A 28 -27.79 -53.68 -2.15
CA LYS A 28 -27.97 -52.40 -1.45
C LYS A 28 -26.64 -51.66 -1.27
N ARG A 29 -25.60 -52.33 -0.76
CA ARG A 29 -24.25 -51.74 -0.62
C ARG A 29 -23.73 -51.22 -1.96
N ALA A 30 -23.92 -51.98 -3.03
CA ALA A 30 -23.51 -51.59 -4.36
C ALA A 30 -24.28 -50.36 -4.89
N ALA A 31 -25.57 -50.22 -4.56
CA ALA A 31 -26.36 -49.03 -4.89
C ALA A 31 -25.87 -47.80 -4.13
N ASP A 32 -25.66 -47.91 -2.82
CA ASP A 32 -25.18 -46.82 -1.96
C ASP A 32 -23.80 -46.30 -2.43
N ILE A 33 -22.89 -47.22 -2.80
CA ILE A 33 -21.58 -46.86 -3.36
C ILE A 33 -21.73 -46.10 -4.68
N LYS A 34 -22.64 -46.52 -5.57
CA LYS A 34 -22.87 -45.83 -6.84
C LYS A 34 -23.44 -44.43 -6.63
N GLU A 35 -24.34 -44.25 -5.67
CA GLU A 35 -24.90 -42.95 -5.33
C GLU A 35 -23.81 -42.00 -4.83
N LEU A 36 -22.98 -42.47 -3.89
CA LEU A 36 -21.83 -41.69 -3.39
C LEU A 36 -20.85 -41.34 -4.51
N GLN A 37 -20.55 -42.29 -5.40
CA GLN A 37 -19.68 -42.03 -6.55
C GLN A 37 -20.27 -40.99 -7.50
N GLN A 38 -21.59 -41.01 -7.70
CA GLN A 38 -22.26 -40.02 -8.55
C GLN A 38 -22.22 -38.63 -7.90
N ALA A 39 -22.57 -38.52 -6.61
CA ALA A 39 -22.50 -37.27 -5.88
C ALA A 39 -21.08 -36.67 -5.88
N MET A 40 -20.05 -37.51 -5.72
CA MET A 40 -18.66 -37.07 -5.81
C MET A 40 -18.30 -36.55 -7.21
N LYS A 41 -18.79 -37.20 -8.27
CA LYS A 41 -18.57 -36.72 -9.66
C LYS A 41 -19.24 -35.37 -9.88
N ASP A 42 -20.45 -35.19 -9.38
CA ASP A 42 -21.20 -33.95 -9.52
C ASP A 42 -20.46 -32.80 -8.81
N TRP A 43 -19.96 -33.00 -7.59
CA TRP A 43 -19.14 -32.01 -6.88
C TRP A 43 -17.84 -31.67 -7.60
N VAL A 44 -17.16 -32.65 -8.20
CA VAL A 44 -15.95 -32.39 -8.98
C VAL A 44 -16.28 -31.55 -10.21
N ALA A 45 -17.39 -31.83 -10.90
CA ALA A 45 -17.83 -31.05 -12.04
C ALA A 45 -18.17 -29.60 -11.66
N ASP A 46 -18.88 -29.41 -10.55
CA ASP A 46 -19.22 -28.07 -10.04
C ASP A 46 -17.96 -27.27 -9.69
N LEU A 47 -17.03 -27.88 -8.95
CA LEU A 47 -15.75 -27.25 -8.59
C LEU A 47 -14.90 -26.91 -9.81
N GLN A 48 -14.89 -27.78 -10.83
CA GLN A 48 -14.20 -27.51 -12.09
C GLN A 48 -14.82 -26.30 -12.81
N GLY A 49 -16.15 -26.24 -12.90
CA GLY A 49 -16.85 -25.09 -13.49
C GLY A 49 -16.62 -23.78 -12.73
N GLU A 50 -16.61 -23.82 -11.39
CA GLU A 50 -16.27 -22.66 -10.58
C GLU A 50 -14.84 -22.19 -10.81
N ASN A 51 -13.89 -23.12 -10.93
CA ASN A 51 -12.49 -22.81 -11.18
C ASN A 51 -12.30 -22.17 -12.56
N GLU A 52 -12.94 -22.71 -13.61
CA GLU A 52 -12.94 -22.11 -14.95
C GLU A 52 -13.51 -20.69 -14.95
N ARG A 53 -14.62 -20.48 -14.24
CA ARG A 53 -15.22 -19.14 -14.08
C ARG A 53 -14.30 -18.18 -13.36
N LEU A 54 -13.59 -18.63 -12.31
CA LEU A 54 -12.64 -17.82 -11.58
C LEU A 54 -11.43 -17.46 -12.45
N ILE A 55 -10.90 -18.41 -13.22
CA ILE A 55 -9.83 -18.18 -14.18
C ILE A 55 -10.26 -17.13 -15.21
N ALA A 56 -11.46 -17.25 -15.79
CA ALA A 56 -11.97 -16.26 -16.75
C ALA A 56 -12.11 -14.85 -16.15
N LYS A 57 -12.49 -14.74 -14.88
CA LYS A 57 -12.57 -13.45 -14.19
C LYS A 57 -11.19 -12.87 -13.88
N LEU A 58 -10.22 -13.73 -13.55
CA LEU A 58 -8.84 -13.33 -13.29
C LEU A 58 -8.21 -12.78 -14.57
N THR A 59 -8.33 -13.49 -15.69
CA THR A 59 -7.81 -13.03 -16.99
C THR A 59 -8.48 -11.74 -17.45
N GLN A 60 -9.79 -11.57 -17.23
CA GLN A 60 -10.47 -10.31 -17.50
C GLN A 60 -9.88 -9.15 -16.69
N LYS A 61 -9.58 -9.38 -15.40
CA LYS A 61 -9.01 -8.35 -14.51
C LYS A 61 -7.56 -8.03 -14.87
N GLU A 62 -6.77 -9.02 -15.25
CA GLU A 62 -5.42 -8.81 -15.78
C GLU A 62 -5.43 -7.96 -17.05
N GLN A 63 -6.35 -8.24 -17.98
CA GLN A 63 -6.50 -7.44 -19.19
C GLN A 63 -6.85 -5.98 -18.86
N GLN A 64 -7.76 -5.74 -17.91
CA GLN A 64 -8.11 -4.40 -17.44
C GLN A 64 -6.92 -3.66 -16.82
N LEU A 65 -6.08 -4.36 -16.05
CA LEU A 65 -4.87 -3.78 -15.47
C LEU A 65 -3.87 -3.34 -16.54
N VAL A 66 -3.65 -4.19 -17.54
CA VAL A 66 -2.77 -3.87 -18.68
C VAL A 66 -3.30 -2.64 -19.42
N GLU A 67 -4.60 -2.58 -19.72
CA GLU A 67 -5.22 -1.44 -20.38
C GLU A 67 -5.04 -0.14 -19.59
N VAL A 68 -5.34 -0.15 -18.28
CA VAL A 68 -5.14 1.02 -17.41
C VAL A 68 -3.67 1.45 -17.37
N GLN A 69 -2.75 0.49 -17.29
CA GLN A 69 -1.31 0.79 -17.29
C GLN A 69 -0.86 1.45 -18.60
N THR A 70 -1.35 0.96 -19.74
CA THR A 70 -1.04 1.56 -21.05
C THR A 70 -1.58 2.98 -21.16
N LEU A 71 -2.80 3.23 -20.68
CA LEU A 71 -3.42 4.55 -20.71
C LEU A 71 -2.67 5.55 -19.81
N LEU A 72 -2.22 5.10 -18.64
CA LEU A 72 -1.41 5.92 -17.72
C LEU A 72 -0.08 6.35 -18.35
N LEU A 73 0.58 5.45 -19.09
CA LEU A 73 1.82 5.76 -19.79
C LEU A 73 1.59 6.79 -20.91
N ASP A 74 0.48 6.67 -21.64
CA ASP A 74 0.11 7.63 -22.70
C ASP A 74 -0.21 9.02 -22.12
N GLU A 75 -1.00 9.10 -21.05
CA GLU A 75 -1.29 10.38 -20.38
C GLU A 75 -0.04 11.02 -19.76
N THR A 76 0.87 10.21 -19.22
CA THR A 76 2.17 10.70 -18.73
C THR A 76 3.01 11.28 -19.87
N ARG A 77 3.00 10.64 -21.05
CA ARG A 77 3.68 11.15 -22.25
C ARG A 77 3.07 12.48 -22.71
N LYS A 78 1.74 12.56 -22.84
CA LYS A 78 1.04 13.81 -23.21
C LYS A 78 1.33 14.95 -22.23
N THR A 79 1.37 14.66 -20.94
CA THR A 79 1.69 15.65 -19.90
C THR A 79 3.11 16.20 -20.08
N LYS A 80 4.09 15.35 -20.41
CA LYS A 80 5.47 15.78 -20.71
C LYS A 80 5.52 16.68 -21.95
N GLU A 81 4.79 16.32 -23.01
CA GLU A 81 4.72 17.11 -24.24
C GLU A 81 4.08 18.48 -23.99
N LEU A 82 2.96 18.52 -23.26
CA LEU A 82 2.29 19.76 -22.88
C LEU A 82 3.22 20.65 -22.03
N ASN A 83 3.92 20.09 -21.06
CA ASN A 83 4.89 20.83 -20.25
C ASN A 83 6.02 21.41 -21.11
N SER A 84 6.51 20.67 -22.11
CA SER A 84 7.53 21.16 -23.04
C SER A 84 7.02 22.35 -23.86
N GLU A 85 5.75 22.33 -24.26
CA GLU A 85 5.14 23.42 -25.02
C GLU A 85 4.88 24.65 -24.15
N ILE A 86 4.45 24.45 -22.90
CA ILE A 86 4.33 25.53 -21.91
C ILE A 86 5.68 26.24 -21.73
N LEU A 87 6.78 25.48 -21.60
CA LEU A 87 8.12 26.05 -21.47
C LEU A 87 8.53 26.86 -22.72
N LYS A 88 8.26 26.33 -23.93
CA LYS A 88 8.52 27.07 -25.17
C LYS A 88 7.73 28.38 -25.23
N LEU A 89 6.44 28.34 -24.89
CA LEU A 89 5.59 29.53 -24.87
C LEU A 89 6.06 30.56 -23.84
N GLN A 90 6.52 30.12 -22.66
CA GLN A 90 7.12 30.99 -21.65
C GLN A 90 8.40 31.66 -22.17
N CYS A 91 9.28 30.93 -22.86
CA CYS A 91 10.47 31.51 -23.49
C CYS A 91 10.11 32.58 -24.54
N LEU A 92 9.14 32.29 -25.42
CA LEU A 92 8.68 33.25 -26.44
C LEU A 92 8.06 34.51 -25.82
N LEU A 93 7.32 34.38 -24.71
CA LEU A 93 6.77 35.52 -23.99
C LEU A 93 7.88 36.39 -23.36
N ALA A 94 8.92 35.78 -22.80
CA ALA A 94 10.07 36.50 -22.26
C ALA A 94 10.80 37.28 -23.37
N GLU A 95 11.09 36.63 -24.50
CA GLU A 95 11.76 37.25 -25.66
C GLU A 95 10.97 38.42 -26.25
N LYS A 96 9.63 38.31 -26.31
CA LYS A 96 8.75 39.40 -26.76
C LYS A 96 8.74 40.59 -25.78
N ASN A 97 8.80 40.34 -24.47
CA ASN A 97 8.88 41.41 -23.47
C ASN A 97 10.23 42.14 -23.52
N ASP A 98 11.32 41.42 -23.76
CA ASP A 98 12.66 42.00 -23.91
C ASP A 98 12.79 42.85 -25.19
N ALA A 99 12.20 42.40 -26.31
CA ALA A 99 12.17 43.16 -27.56
C ALA A 99 11.37 44.47 -27.45
N ASN A 100 10.29 44.49 -26.65
CA ASN A 100 9.49 45.69 -26.40
C ASN A 100 10.23 46.72 -25.51
N HIS A 101 11.24 46.32 -24.74
CA HIS A 101 12.07 47.24 -23.95
C HIS A 101 13.21 47.90 -24.76
N ILE A 102 13.60 47.35 -25.92
CA ILE A 102 14.66 47.94 -26.77
C ILE A 102 14.11 48.94 -27.80
N ALA A 103 12.80 48.93 -28.07
CA ALA A 103 12.16 49.86 -29.02
C ALA A 103 11.65 51.17 -28.41
N THR A 104 12.05 51.53 -27.18
CA THR A 104 11.65 52.84 -26.60
C THR A 104 12.85 53.56 -26.00
N GLY A 105 13.70 54.10 -26.87
CA GLY A 105 14.67 55.13 -26.51
C GLY A 105 14.08 56.52 -26.71
N SER A 106 13.83 57.24 -25.61
CA SER A 106 14.09 58.68 -25.38
C SER A 106 13.04 59.32 -24.45
N PRO A 107 13.45 60.09 -23.43
CA PRO A 107 12.57 60.98 -22.68
C PRO A 107 12.44 62.34 -23.40
N ASP A 108 11.23 62.91 -23.45
CA ASP A 108 10.88 64.22 -22.88
C ASP A 108 9.67 64.90 -23.57
N THR A 109 8.86 65.55 -22.71
CA THR A 109 7.93 66.69 -22.96
C THR A 109 6.50 66.43 -23.49
N THR A 110 5.56 66.41 -22.51
CA THR A 110 4.32 67.25 -22.43
C THR A 110 3.32 67.28 -23.59
N ALA A 111 2.10 66.78 -23.33
CA ALA A 111 0.84 67.55 -23.30
C ALA A 111 -0.42 66.67 -23.51
N GLU A 112 -1.38 66.91 -22.63
CA GLU A 112 -2.80 66.54 -22.53
C GLU A 112 -3.59 66.09 -23.77
N MET A 113 -4.53 65.15 -23.56
CA MET A 113 -5.98 65.21 -23.88
C MET A 113 -6.62 63.86 -23.48
N ILE A 114 -7.27 63.76 -22.31
CA ILE A 114 -8.73 63.82 -22.08
C ILE A 114 -9.55 62.88 -22.99
N ILE A 115 -10.24 61.91 -22.36
CA ILE A 115 -11.67 61.50 -22.47
C ILE A 115 -11.76 60.19 -21.64
N GLU A 116 -12.14 60.23 -20.36
CA GLU A 116 -13.51 60.27 -19.83
C GLU A 116 -14.33 59.01 -20.17
N ASN A 117 -14.54 58.12 -19.18
CA ASN A 117 -15.87 57.87 -18.60
C ASN A 117 -15.85 56.87 -17.42
N GLN A 118 -16.19 57.42 -16.24
CA GLN A 118 -17.15 56.94 -15.21
C GLN A 118 -16.83 55.66 -14.40
N THR A 119 -16.25 55.74 -13.18
CA THR A 119 -16.87 55.76 -11.78
C THR A 119 -17.90 54.65 -11.48
N PRO A 120 -18.18 54.21 -10.20
CA PRO A 120 -17.90 54.86 -8.90
C PRO A 120 -17.59 54.02 -7.59
N ILE A 121 -16.81 54.63 -6.66
CA ILE A 121 -17.05 54.78 -5.16
C ILE A 121 -16.68 53.61 -4.19
N PRO A 122 -16.22 53.81 -2.91
CA PRO A 122 -15.28 54.78 -2.28
C PRO A 122 -14.42 54.17 -1.09
N PRO A 123 -13.67 54.96 -0.27
CA PRO A 123 -12.50 54.50 0.53
C PRO A 123 -12.65 54.57 2.06
N ALA A 124 -11.68 54.00 2.80
CA ALA A 124 -11.48 54.33 4.22
C ALA A 124 -9.99 54.46 4.64
N LYS A 125 -9.58 55.73 4.73
CA LYS A 125 -8.88 56.40 5.85
C LYS A 125 -7.57 55.83 6.46
N LYS A 126 -6.48 56.54 6.13
CA LYS A 126 -5.53 57.26 7.02
C LYS A 126 -4.84 56.51 8.18
N THR A 127 -3.53 56.32 8.02
CA THR A 127 -2.49 56.29 9.08
C THR A 127 -2.49 57.56 9.94
N PRO A 128 -1.83 57.51 11.12
CA PRO A 128 -0.62 58.33 11.26
C PRO A 128 0.59 57.62 11.89
N LYS A 129 1.77 58.05 11.39
CA LYS A 129 3.15 57.74 11.80
C LYS A 129 3.44 58.11 13.27
N SER A 130 4.36 57.37 13.89
CA SER A 130 5.43 57.98 14.70
C SER A 130 6.77 57.25 14.51
N LYS A 131 7.83 58.03 14.35
CA LYS A 131 9.22 57.61 14.08
C LYS A 131 10.05 57.58 15.37
N SER A 132 11.04 56.68 15.46
CA SER A 132 12.45 56.96 15.85
C SER A 132 13.23 55.63 15.85
N ARG A 133 14.25 55.45 14.99
CA ARG A 133 15.71 55.57 15.30
C ARG A 133 16.16 54.49 16.32
N GLU A 134 17.22 53.69 16.15
CA GLU A 134 18.46 53.87 15.40
C GLU A 134 19.31 52.58 15.42
N ARG A 135 19.93 52.25 14.28
CA ARG A 135 21.24 51.58 14.04
C ARG A 135 21.78 50.53 15.03
N ASN A 136 22.11 49.33 14.52
CA ASN A 136 23.52 48.94 14.41
C ASN A 136 23.76 47.93 13.25
N ILE A 137 24.84 48.17 12.53
CA ILE A 137 25.34 47.44 11.36
C ILE A 137 26.58 46.68 11.83
N HIS A 138 26.67 45.38 11.53
CA HIS A 138 27.97 44.81 11.21
C HIS A 138 27.89 43.97 9.94
N SER A 139 28.78 44.33 9.03
CA SER A 139 28.93 43.95 7.64
C SER A 139 29.87 42.75 7.48
N ILE A 140 30.09 42.40 6.20
CA ILE A 140 31.11 41.53 5.59
C ILE A 140 30.48 40.20 5.12
N GLU A 141 29.89 40.14 3.92
CA GLU A 141 30.56 40.10 2.60
C GLU A 141 31.38 38.82 2.40
N LYS A 142 30.89 37.91 1.54
CA LYS A 142 31.60 37.49 0.32
C LYS A 142 30.75 36.53 -0.53
N ALA A 143 30.62 36.92 -1.79
CA ALA A 143 29.99 36.19 -2.88
C ALA A 143 30.76 34.91 -3.22
N THR A 144 30.05 33.88 -3.70
CA THR A 144 30.33 33.23 -4.99
C THR A 144 29.29 32.14 -5.30
N VAL A 145 28.59 32.31 -6.42
CA VAL A 145 28.00 31.21 -7.19
C VAL A 145 29.03 30.88 -8.29
N PRO A 146 29.28 29.59 -8.56
CA PRO A 146 29.18 29.15 -9.96
C PRO A 146 28.45 27.80 -10.08
N ARG A 147 27.22 27.86 -10.61
CA ARG A 147 26.68 27.09 -11.73
C ARG A 147 27.52 25.88 -12.23
N ASN A 148 27.07 24.66 -11.93
CA ASN A 148 26.70 23.58 -12.88
C ASN A 148 26.91 22.19 -12.26
N GLY A 149 25.83 21.42 -12.21
CA GLY A 149 25.84 20.00 -11.91
C GLY A 149 24.41 19.52 -11.83
N PHE A 150 23.87 19.02 -12.95
CA PHE A 150 22.63 18.27 -12.94
C PHE A 150 22.80 17.08 -11.99
N GLN A 151 22.21 17.17 -10.81
CA GLN A 151 21.90 15.99 -10.02
C GLN A 151 20.39 16.03 -9.80
N GLU A 152 19.73 15.08 -10.43
CA GLU A 152 18.34 14.74 -10.20
C GLU A 152 18.22 14.30 -8.74
N GLU A 153 18.08 15.29 -7.86
CA GLU A 153 17.78 15.06 -6.46
C GLU A 153 16.32 14.60 -6.43
N GLY A 154 16.17 13.27 -6.41
CA GLY A 154 14.92 12.63 -6.05
C GLY A 154 14.43 13.34 -4.80
N ARG A 155 13.31 14.06 -4.93
CA ARG A 155 12.67 14.74 -3.82
C ARG A 155 12.43 13.70 -2.74
N ASP A 156 13.30 13.69 -1.74
CA ASP A 156 13.08 12.99 -0.50
C ASP A 156 11.70 13.45 -0.02
N LEU A 157 10.73 12.55 -0.08
CA LEU A 157 9.42 12.72 0.54
C LEU A 157 9.63 12.56 2.04
N ASP A 158 10.35 13.53 2.60
CA ASP A 158 10.70 13.64 4.00
C ASP A 158 9.47 14.16 4.76
N SER A 159 8.39 13.37 4.71
CA SER A 159 7.08 13.75 5.22
C SER A 159 7.03 13.74 6.76
N CYS A 160 8.02 13.12 7.40
CA CYS A 160 8.04 12.92 8.85
C CYS A 160 9.26 13.55 9.54
N ARG A 161 10.13 14.28 8.83
CA ARG A 161 11.34 14.89 9.42
C ARG A 161 11.24 16.41 9.41
N ARG A 162 10.34 16.97 10.23
CA ARG A 162 10.38 18.39 10.58
C ARG A 162 9.56 18.70 11.83
N HIS A 163 10.10 18.36 13.00
CA HIS A 163 9.93 19.18 14.21
C HIS A 163 11.00 18.87 15.28
N MET A 164 12.29 19.10 14.98
CA MET A 164 13.29 19.28 16.03
C MET A 164 13.98 20.63 15.83
N SER A 165 13.26 21.68 16.19
CA SER A 165 13.83 23.01 16.44
C SER A 165 12.94 23.76 17.41
N ILE A 166 12.82 23.29 18.66
CA ILE A 166 12.47 24.15 19.79
C ILE A 166 13.47 23.92 20.90
N SER A 167 14.40 24.88 20.97
CA SER A 167 14.95 25.49 22.17
C SER A 167 14.45 24.95 23.52
N GLY A 168 15.40 24.43 24.31
CA GLY A 168 15.46 24.68 25.76
C GLY A 168 14.49 23.91 26.67
N SER A 169 15.07 22.88 27.30
CA SER A 169 14.79 22.36 28.65
C SER A 169 13.65 21.34 28.88
N ALA A 170 14.07 20.32 29.64
CA ALA A 170 13.36 19.40 30.52
C ALA A 170 12.27 18.48 29.93
N THR A 171 12.63 17.18 29.86
CA THR A 171 11.76 16.01 30.04
C THR A 171 10.34 16.14 29.50
N GLU A 172 10.16 15.79 28.23
CA GLU A 172 9.01 15.02 27.76
C GLU A 172 9.33 14.52 26.34
N GLU A 173 9.23 13.21 26.14
CA GLU A 173 9.40 12.54 24.83
C GLU A 173 8.26 12.98 23.90
N SER A 174 8.47 14.09 23.20
CA SER A 174 7.53 14.61 22.21
C SER A 174 7.57 13.77 20.94
N SER A 175 6.87 12.63 20.99
CA SER A 175 6.52 11.82 19.82
C SER A 175 5.57 12.59 18.92
N SER A 176 6.10 13.43 18.02
CA SER A 176 5.29 14.00 16.94
C SER A 176 4.99 12.92 15.90
N THR A 177 3.90 12.18 16.11
CA THR A 177 3.45 11.12 15.21
C THR A 177 2.99 11.72 13.88
N CYS A 178 3.71 11.41 12.81
CA CYS A 178 3.44 11.87 11.45
C CYS A 178 2.08 11.33 10.93
N MET A 179 1.34 12.09 10.11
CA MET A 179 0.05 11.63 9.53
C MET A 179 0.17 10.30 8.77
N PHE A 180 1.32 10.07 8.11
CA PHE A 180 1.62 8.81 7.44
C PHE A 180 1.78 7.64 8.41
N HIS A 181 2.34 7.90 9.59
CA HIS A 181 2.45 6.90 10.64
C HIS A 181 1.06 6.51 11.15
N MET A 182 0.21 7.50 11.47
CA MET A 182 -1.19 7.26 11.87
C MET A 182 -1.98 6.46 10.82
N LEU A 183 -1.81 6.80 9.55
CA LEU A 183 -2.45 6.10 8.44
C LEU A 183 -1.94 4.65 8.31
N ALA A 184 -0.61 4.46 8.37
CA ALA A 184 -0.01 3.13 8.28
C ALA A 184 -0.48 2.23 9.43
N GLU A 185 -0.49 2.74 10.66
CA GLU A 185 -1.01 2.03 11.82
C GLU A 185 -2.48 1.64 11.64
N SER A 186 -3.30 2.58 11.13
CA SER A 186 -4.73 2.35 10.89
C SER A 186 -4.98 1.31 9.79
N VAL A 187 -4.17 1.28 8.72
CA VAL A 187 -4.31 0.34 7.61
C VAL A 187 -3.90 -1.07 8.02
N VAL A 188 -2.82 -1.21 8.77
CA VAL A 188 -2.32 -2.52 9.22
C VAL A 188 -3.07 -3.02 10.46
N GLY A 189 -3.66 -2.10 11.24
CA GLY A 189 -4.27 -2.40 12.52
C GLY A 189 -3.23 -2.69 13.61
N MET A 190 -2.03 -2.11 13.51
CA MET A 190 -0.91 -2.37 14.41
C MET A 190 -0.17 -1.08 14.74
N LYS A 191 0.43 -1.00 15.92
CA LYS A 191 1.27 0.12 16.33
C LYS A 191 2.71 -0.06 15.84
N PHE A 192 3.32 1.04 15.43
CA PHE A 192 4.68 1.07 14.90
C PHE A 192 5.60 1.92 15.78
N SER A 193 6.85 1.49 15.94
CA SER A 193 7.88 2.29 16.59
C SER A 193 9.18 2.12 15.83
N VAL A 194 9.73 3.23 15.35
CA VAL A 194 11.02 3.22 14.64
C VAL A 194 12.14 3.26 15.68
N LYS A 195 13.01 2.26 15.64
CA LYS A 195 14.23 2.21 16.44
C LYS A 195 15.39 2.66 15.57
N ASN A 196 15.97 3.81 15.89
CA ASN A 196 17.20 4.26 15.27
C ASN A 196 18.36 3.49 15.90
N GLN A 197 18.75 2.37 15.29
CA GLN A 197 19.96 1.64 15.66
C GLN A 197 21.12 2.09 14.77
N THR A 198 22.34 1.99 15.30
CA THR A 198 23.59 2.36 14.60
C THR A 198 23.86 1.51 13.35
N GLU A 199 23.16 0.38 13.20
CA GLU A 199 23.47 -0.68 12.22
C GLU A 199 22.36 -0.92 11.17
N GLY A 200 21.30 -0.12 11.15
CA GLY A 200 20.25 -0.22 10.12
C GLY A 200 18.87 0.29 10.56
N PHE A 201 17.94 0.32 9.61
CA PHE A 201 16.54 0.69 9.89
C PHE A 201 15.81 -0.49 10.57
N SER A 202 15.35 -0.28 11.80
CA SER A 202 14.55 -1.26 12.56
C SER A 202 13.19 -0.68 12.93
N LEU A 203 12.16 -1.50 12.75
CA LEU A 203 10.77 -1.18 13.06
C LEU A 203 10.23 -2.20 14.06
N SER A 204 9.87 -1.75 15.25
CA SER A 204 9.10 -2.56 16.19
C SER A 204 7.61 -2.41 15.93
N VAL A 205 6.89 -3.52 15.93
CA VAL A 205 5.48 -3.61 15.62
C VAL A 205 4.76 -4.32 16.76
N SER A 206 3.61 -3.79 17.19
CA SER A 206 2.79 -4.43 18.22
C SER A 206 1.30 -4.33 17.93
N HIS A 207 0.57 -5.40 18.28
CA HIS A 207 -0.87 -5.44 18.27
C HIS A 207 -1.37 -5.44 19.72
N GLU A 208 -1.92 -4.31 20.14
CA GLU A 208 -2.28 -4.03 21.53
C GLU A 208 -3.33 -5.01 22.08
N ALA A 209 -4.29 -5.42 21.25
CA ALA A 209 -5.38 -6.29 21.70
C ALA A 209 -4.94 -7.74 21.96
N SER A 210 -4.03 -8.28 21.15
CA SER A 210 -3.53 -9.66 21.35
C SER A 210 -2.23 -9.73 22.14
N GLY A 211 -1.52 -8.61 22.32
CA GLY A 211 -0.17 -8.58 22.88
C GLY A 211 0.90 -9.15 21.95
N TYR A 212 0.56 -9.43 20.69
CA TYR A 212 1.51 -9.88 19.68
C TYR A 212 2.48 -8.75 19.32
N SER A 213 3.77 -9.01 19.33
CA SER A 213 4.79 -8.02 18.97
C SER A 213 6.02 -8.66 18.34
N PHE A 214 6.64 -7.92 17.43
CA PHE A 214 7.81 -8.35 16.67
C PHE A 214 8.63 -7.15 16.19
N THR A 215 9.81 -7.42 15.67
CA THR A 215 10.70 -6.43 15.06
C THR A 215 11.01 -6.82 13.63
N LEU A 216 10.97 -5.84 12.72
CA LEU A 216 11.44 -5.94 11.34
C LEU A 216 12.70 -5.10 11.20
N THR A 217 13.78 -5.70 10.73
CA THR A 217 15.04 -4.99 10.45
C THR A 217 15.36 -5.09 8.98
N TRP A 218 15.68 -3.96 8.36
CA TRP A 218 16.15 -3.93 6.98
C TRP A 218 17.62 -4.35 6.94
N VAL A 219 17.92 -5.40 6.19
CA VAL A 219 19.29 -5.90 5.99
C VAL A 219 19.68 -5.63 4.55
N ASP A 220 20.65 -4.76 4.34
CA ASP A 220 21.15 -4.44 3.01
C ASP A 220 22.06 -5.56 2.49
N GLN A 221 21.86 -5.97 1.24
CA GLN A 221 22.60 -7.06 0.61
C GLN A 221 22.97 -6.72 -0.84
N PRO A 222 24.14 -7.16 -1.33
CA PRO A 222 24.55 -6.96 -2.72
C PRO A 222 23.64 -7.76 -3.66
N GLY A 223 22.65 -7.07 -4.24
CA GLY A 223 21.58 -7.68 -5.06
C GLY A 223 20.16 -7.25 -4.70
N GLY A 224 20.00 -6.51 -3.59
CA GLY A 224 18.73 -6.00 -3.09
C GLY A 224 18.55 -6.35 -1.61
N GLY A 225 18.05 -5.41 -0.81
CA GLY A 225 17.86 -5.63 0.62
C GLY A 225 16.64 -6.47 0.98
N GLU A 226 16.69 -7.08 2.15
CA GLU A 226 15.66 -7.97 2.69
C GLU A 226 15.16 -7.50 4.05
N TRP A 227 13.93 -7.88 4.39
CA TRP A 227 13.41 -7.75 5.75
C TRP A 227 13.76 -8.99 6.57
N SER A 228 14.31 -8.77 7.76
CA SER A 228 14.47 -9.79 8.79
C SER A 228 13.40 -9.59 9.85
N TYR A 229 12.57 -10.62 10.05
CA TYR A 229 11.57 -10.68 11.10
C TYR A 229 12.11 -11.40 12.31
N GLN A 230 11.82 -10.86 13.49
CA GLN A 230 12.09 -11.47 14.77
C GLN A 230 10.90 -11.22 15.71
N TYR A 231 10.28 -12.28 16.23
CA TYR A 231 9.17 -12.13 17.16
C TYR A 231 9.68 -11.74 18.56
N SER A 232 8.88 -10.96 19.28
CA SER A 232 9.18 -10.54 20.65
C SER A 232 8.21 -11.19 21.64
N SER A 233 6.92 -11.27 21.28
CA SER A 233 5.91 -11.96 22.05
C SER A 233 4.77 -12.40 21.15
N LEU A 234 4.23 -13.60 21.36
CA LEU A 234 3.02 -14.08 20.67
C LEU A 234 1.72 -13.61 21.34
N GLY A 235 1.80 -13.17 22.60
CA GLY A 235 0.64 -12.82 23.40
C GLY A 235 -0.40 -13.95 23.42
N THR A 236 -1.66 -13.61 23.15
CA THR A 236 -2.77 -14.57 23.10
C THR A 236 -2.76 -15.47 21.86
N LEU A 237 -1.94 -15.14 20.85
CA LEU A 237 -1.89 -15.89 19.59
C LEU A 237 -1.11 -17.20 19.69
N ASP A 238 -0.41 -17.50 20.79
CA ASP A 238 0.51 -18.65 20.87
C ASP A 238 -0.14 -19.99 20.44
N ARG A 239 -1.43 -20.17 20.73
CA ARG A 239 -2.20 -21.39 20.38
C ARG A 239 -2.56 -21.51 18.90
N ILE A 240 -2.61 -20.39 18.19
CA ILE A 240 -2.99 -20.31 16.77
C ILE A 240 -1.82 -19.81 15.89
N ALA A 241 -0.68 -19.51 16.50
CA ALA A 241 0.50 -19.02 15.83
C ALA A 241 1.06 -20.10 14.91
N MET A 242 1.35 -19.71 13.68
CA MET A 242 1.97 -20.57 12.69
C MET A 242 3.45 -20.80 13.05
N GLY A 243 4.03 -21.92 12.62
CA GLY A 243 5.44 -22.25 12.91
C GLY A 243 6.41 -21.12 12.55
N TRP A 244 6.23 -20.51 11.37
CA TRP A 244 7.07 -19.41 10.89
C TRP A 244 7.04 -18.16 11.80
N MET A 245 5.97 -17.94 12.60
CA MET A 245 5.91 -16.79 13.52
C MET A 245 6.83 -16.96 14.72
N LYS A 246 7.28 -18.18 15.00
CA LYS A 246 8.18 -18.56 16.09
C LYS A 246 9.65 -18.66 15.65
N GLU A 247 9.92 -18.33 14.40
CA GLU A 247 11.25 -18.44 13.78
C GLU A 247 11.69 -17.08 13.24
N ASP A 248 13.00 -16.89 13.16
CA ASP A 248 13.59 -15.71 12.51
C ASP A 248 13.53 -15.93 10.99
N ILE A 249 12.63 -15.20 10.32
CA ILE A 249 12.44 -15.33 8.87
C ILE A 249 13.01 -14.12 8.13
N LYS A 250 13.51 -14.37 6.93
CA LYS A 250 13.91 -13.32 5.98
C LYS A 250 13.04 -13.36 4.75
N PHE A 251 12.65 -12.19 4.26
CA PHE A 251 11.85 -12.09 3.05
C PHE A 251 12.14 -10.80 2.29
N SER A 252 11.97 -10.84 0.97
CA SER A 252 12.22 -9.70 0.10
C SER A 252 11.16 -8.60 0.27
N ARG A 253 11.48 -7.37 -0.15
CA ARG A 253 10.52 -6.25 -0.13
C ARG A 253 9.18 -6.60 -0.82
N ALA A 254 9.21 -7.39 -1.90
CA ALA A 254 8.02 -7.80 -2.64
C ALA A 254 7.06 -8.67 -1.83
N MET A 255 7.56 -9.38 -0.81
CA MET A 255 6.76 -10.26 0.06
C MET A 255 6.13 -9.53 1.25
N CYS A 256 6.50 -8.26 1.49
CA CYS A 256 5.99 -7.47 2.62
C CYS A 256 4.44 -7.39 2.66
N PRO A 257 3.72 -7.14 1.54
CA PRO A 257 2.26 -7.13 1.57
C PRO A 257 1.66 -8.49 1.97
N VAL A 258 2.26 -9.59 1.50
CA VAL A 258 1.80 -10.96 1.82
C VAL A 258 2.03 -11.25 3.30
N PHE A 259 3.19 -10.87 3.84
CA PHE A 259 3.53 -11.04 5.25
C PHE A 259 2.47 -10.38 6.16
N PHE A 260 2.18 -9.09 5.96
CA PHE A 260 1.17 -8.40 6.77
C PHE A 260 -0.24 -8.97 6.56
N GLN A 261 -0.60 -9.38 5.34
CA GLN A 261 -1.88 -10.04 5.08
C GLN A 261 -2.05 -11.33 5.87
N GLN A 262 -0.99 -12.15 5.98
CA GLN A 262 -1.04 -13.39 6.77
C GLN A 262 -1.22 -13.10 8.25
N ILE A 263 -0.48 -12.12 8.77
CA ILE A 263 -0.63 -11.69 10.16
C ILE A 263 -2.06 -11.20 10.43
N SER A 264 -2.63 -10.35 9.57
CA SER A 264 -4.01 -9.87 9.74
C SER A 264 -5.05 -11.00 9.69
N ARG A 265 -4.78 -12.10 8.97
CA ARG A 265 -5.67 -13.28 8.97
C ARG A 265 -5.64 -13.98 10.33
N ILE A 266 -4.47 -14.17 10.91
CA ILE A 266 -4.29 -14.82 12.22
C ILE A 266 -4.90 -13.95 13.32
N LEU A 267 -4.71 -12.63 13.26
CA LEU A 267 -5.31 -11.69 14.21
C LEU A 267 -6.83 -11.66 14.19
N ARG A 268 -7.47 -12.04 13.08
CA ARG A 268 -8.94 -12.16 13.02
C ARG A 268 -9.47 -13.48 13.56
N GLN A 269 -8.60 -14.47 13.75
CA GLN A 269 -8.96 -15.81 14.22
C GLN A 269 -8.78 -16.00 15.73
N GLY A 270 -7.91 -15.19 16.36
CA GLY A 270 -7.67 -15.19 17.81
C GLY A 270 -8.46 -14.13 18.53
#